data_AF-A0A392SRZ7-F1
#
_entry.id   AF-A0A392SRZ7-F1
#
_cell.length_a   1.000
_cell.length_b   1.000
_cell.length_c   1.000
_cell.angle_alpha   90.00
_cell.angle_beta   90.00
_cell.angle_gamma   90.00
#
_symmetry.space_group_name_H-M   'P 1'
#
loop_
_entity.id
_entity.type
_entity.pdbx_description
1 polymer ?
#
loop_
_entity_poly.entity_id
_entity_poly.type
_entity_poly.pdbx_seq_one_letter_code
_entity_poly.pdbx_strand_id
1 'polypeptide(L)'
;VDYSDRELNRFLGAVIPNDCKFAAVKDEVESWSLEVRNPVKDFLGRPGTDWFKYSGGERPTKIRLGDFKPVARAWGEWVARNVIPLGNWSEYQLENAVL
;
A
#
# COMPACT_ATOMS: atom_id res chain seq x y z
N VAL A 1 -2.00 -22.49 -21.62
CA VAL A 1 -3.10 -21.80 -20.91
C VAL A 1 -2.72 -20.34 -20.83
N ASP A 2 -3.58 -19.44 -21.27
CA ASP A 2 -3.37 -17.99 -21.21
C ASP A 2 -3.89 -17.48 -19.85
N TYR A 3 -3.02 -16.82 -19.09
CA TYR A 3 -3.31 -16.25 -17.77
C TYR A 3 -3.19 -14.72 -17.77
N SER A 4 -3.34 -14.09 -18.94
CA SER A 4 -3.45 -12.64 -19.02
C SER A 4 -4.63 -12.13 -18.20
N ASP A 5 -4.52 -10.88 -17.73
CA ASP A 5 -5.58 -10.13 -17.06
C ASP A 5 -6.89 -10.16 -17.86
N ARG A 6 -6.81 -10.00 -19.18
CA ARG A 6 -7.96 -10.04 -20.09
C ARG A 6 -8.70 -11.38 -20.02
N GLU A 7 -7.98 -12.50 -20.18
CA GLU A 7 -8.60 -13.83 -20.21
C GLU A 7 -9.12 -14.24 -18.82
N LEU A 8 -8.42 -13.87 -17.75
CA LEU A 8 -8.89 -14.08 -16.38
C LEU A 8 -10.18 -13.30 -16.09
N ASN A 9 -10.23 -12.01 -16.43
CA ASN A 9 -11.41 -11.19 -16.20
C ASN A 9 -12.61 -11.68 -17.03
N ARG A 10 -12.37 -12.12 -18.28
CA ARG A 10 -13.39 -12.76 -19.11
C ARG A 10 -13.91 -14.04 -18.48
N PHE A 11 -13.02 -14.92 -18.02
CA PHE A 11 -13.38 -16.18 -17.38
C PHE A 11 -14.20 -15.97 -16.10
N LEU A 12 -13.80 -15.00 -15.28
CA LEU A 12 -14.48 -14.65 -14.03
C LEU A 12 -15.75 -13.82 -14.21
N GLY A 13 -16.05 -13.35 -15.44
CA GLY A 13 -17.17 -12.45 -15.71
C GLY A 13 -17.03 -11.09 -15.00
N ALA A 14 -15.80 -10.66 -14.73
CA ALA A 14 -15.52 -9.44 -13.98
C ALA A 14 -15.88 -8.20 -14.81
N VAL A 15 -16.57 -7.23 -14.21
CA VAL A 15 -16.77 -5.91 -14.80
C VAL A 15 -15.54 -5.07 -14.51
N ILE A 16 -14.70 -4.86 -15.53
CA ILE A 16 -13.50 -4.03 -15.41
C ILE A 16 -13.88 -2.57 -15.73
N PRO A 17 -13.65 -1.62 -14.82
CA PRO A 17 -13.77 -0.21 -15.14
C PRO A 17 -12.69 0.19 -16.16
N ASN A 18 -13.04 1.03 -17.14
CA ASN A 18 -12.06 1.54 -18.12
C ASN A 18 -10.93 2.36 -17.47
N ASP A 19 -11.23 3.03 -16.33
CA ASP A 19 -10.27 3.81 -15.55
C ASP A 19 -10.21 3.29 -14.11
N CYS A 20 -9.09 2.67 -13.75
CA CYS A 20 -8.81 2.31 -12.36
C CYS A 20 -8.27 3.52 -11.60
N LYS A 21 -9.15 4.18 -10.82
CA LYS A 21 -8.73 5.32 -9.97
C LYS A 21 -7.66 4.93 -8.94
N PHE A 22 -7.68 3.69 -8.47
CA PHE A 22 -6.65 3.17 -7.57
C PHE A 22 -5.28 3.07 -8.25
N ALA A 23 -5.22 2.59 -9.49
CA ALA A 23 -3.96 2.51 -10.25
C ALA A 23 -3.33 3.89 -10.43
N ALA A 24 -4.14 4.90 -10.78
CA ALA A 24 -3.67 6.27 -10.93
C ALA A 24 -3.07 6.85 -9.63
N VAL A 25 -3.74 6.63 -8.49
CA VAL A 25 -3.23 7.07 -7.18
C VAL A 25 -1.95 6.32 -6.81
N LYS A 26 -1.88 5.02 -7.10
CA LYS A 26 -0.68 4.21 -6.85
C LYS A 26 0.53 4.74 -7.61
N ASP A 27 0.38 4.97 -8.92
CA ASP A 27 1.46 5.50 -9.78
C ASP A 27 1.94 6.87 -9.27
N GLU A 28 1.01 7.71 -8.81
CA GLU A 28 1.32 9.01 -8.21
C GLU A 28 2.18 8.84 -6.94
N VAL A 29 1.76 7.99 -6.00
CA VAL A 29 2.46 7.74 -4.72
C VAL A 29 3.87 7.17 -4.94
N GLU A 30 4.06 6.32 -5.94
CA GLU A 30 5.39 5.82 -6.32
C GLU A 30 6.35 6.95 -6.71
N SER A 31 5.83 8.00 -7.35
CA SER A 31 6.62 9.16 -7.77
C SER A 31 6.98 10.13 -6.64
N TRP A 32 6.27 10.09 -5.50
CA TRP A 32 6.44 11.05 -4.39
C TRP A 32 7.87 11.08 -3.82
N SER A 33 8.35 12.30 -3.52
CA SER A 33 9.59 12.53 -2.79
C SER A 33 9.46 12.16 -1.32
N LEU A 34 10.58 11.94 -0.62
CA LEU A 34 10.59 11.66 0.82
C LEU A 34 9.90 12.75 1.65
N GLU A 35 9.99 14.00 1.23
CA GLU A 35 9.35 15.16 1.88
C GLU A 35 7.83 15.05 1.86
N VAL A 36 7.24 14.58 0.75
CA VAL A 36 5.79 14.36 0.63
C VAL A 36 5.35 13.12 1.41
N ARG A 37 6.22 12.11 1.53
CA ARG A 37 5.92 10.86 2.25
C ARG A 37 5.97 11.03 3.76
N ASN A 38 6.89 11.83 4.28
CA ASN A 38 7.12 11.99 5.72
C ASN A 38 5.86 12.39 6.52
N PRO A 39 5.04 13.35 6.07
CA PRO A 39 3.77 13.67 6.73
C PRO A 39 2.85 12.46 6.94
N VAL A 40 2.77 11.55 5.96
CA VAL A 40 1.96 10.33 6.07
C VAL A 40 2.52 9.40 7.14
N LYS A 41 3.85 9.22 7.18
CA LYS A 41 4.52 8.46 8.23
C LYS A 41 4.28 9.07 9.61
N ASP A 42 4.41 10.39 9.75
CA ASP A 42 4.25 11.07 11.04
C ASP A 42 2.78 11.08 11.52
N PHE A 43 1.85 11.05 10.56
CA PHE A 43 0.42 10.89 10.84
C PHE A 43 0.12 9.50 11.38
N LEU A 44 0.60 8.45 10.72
CA LEU A 44 0.29 7.05 11.07
C LEU A 44 1.13 6.54 12.26
N GLY A 45 2.41 6.87 12.28
CA GLY A 45 3.43 6.39 13.20
C GLY A 45 3.45 7.14 14.53
N ARG A 46 4.00 6.48 15.55
CA ARG A 46 4.37 7.09 16.82
C ARG A 46 5.60 8.00 16.64
N PRO A 47 5.85 8.95 17.56
CA PRO A 47 7.09 9.73 17.53
C PRO A 47 8.32 8.82 17.44
N GLY A 48 9.25 9.13 16.53
CA GLY A 48 10.44 8.31 16.29
C GLY A 48 10.24 7.14 15.32
N THR A 49 9.08 7.02 14.66
CA THR A 49 8.88 6.03 13.60
C THR A 49 9.82 6.31 12.43
N ASP A 50 10.57 5.30 12.02
CA ASP A 50 11.47 5.36 10.88
C ASP A 50 10.90 4.64 9.66
N TRP A 51 11.39 5.03 8.49
CA TRP A 51 11.14 4.28 7.28
C TRP A 51 11.98 3.01 7.23
N PHE A 52 11.36 1.90 6.83
CA PHE A 52 12.06 0.69 6.43
C PHE A 52 12.36 0.72 4.93
N LYS A 53 13.63 0.50 4.57
CA LYS A 53 14.02 0.27 3.17
C LYS A 53 13.65 -1.15 2.76
N TYR A 54 13.12 -1.29 1.55
CA TYR A 54 13.08 -2.57 0.87
C TYR A 54 14.48 -2.88 0.32
N SER A 55 14.96 -4.11 0.51
CA SER A 55 16.19 -4.59 -0.12
C SER A 55 16.01 -4.62 -1.64
N GLY A 56 16.38 -3.53 -2.32
CA GLY A 56 16.29 -3.38 -3.78
C GLY A 56 15.65 -2.07 -4.26
N GLY A 57 15.09 -1.24 -3.38
CA GLY A 57 14.52 0.07 -3.74
C GLY A 57 15.36 1.23 -3.23
N GLU A 58 15.52 2.28 -4.05
CA GLU A 58 16.20 3.52 -3.62
C GLU A 58 15.40 4.28 -2.57
N ARG A 59 14.06 4.24 -2.68
CA ARG A 59 13.14 5.02 -1.86
C ARG A 59 12.49 4.16 -0.78
N PRO A 60 12.55 4.55 0.50
CA PRO A 60 11.83 3.84 1.54
C PRO A 60 10.31 3.91 1.30
N THR A 61 9.62 2.78 1.42
CA THR A 61 8.17 2.67 1.18
C THR A 61 7.41 2.01 2.32
N LYS A 62 8.11 1.52 3.35
CA LYS A 62 7.50 0.67 4.37
C LYS A 62 7.58 1.30 5.76
N ILE A 63 6.51 1.13 6.51
CA ILE A 63 6.44 1.46 7.93
C ILE A 63 6.03 0.18 8.66
N ARG A 64 6.64 -0.13 9.80
CA ARG A 64 6.21 -1.29 10.58
C ARG A 64 4.84 -1.01 11.19
N LEU A 65 3.92 -1.94 11.05
CA LEU A 65 2.58 -1.82 11.65
C LEU A 65 2.65 -1.79 13.20
N GLY A 66 3.74 -2.33 13.76
CA GLY A 66 4.15 -2.17 15.16
C GLY A 66 4.22 -0.71 15.63
N ASP A 67 4.71 0.17 14.76
CA ASP A 67 5.08 1.54 15.12
C ASP A 67 3.90 2.51 14.94
N PHE A 68 2.75 2.02 14.45
CA PHE A 68 1.56 2.83 14.22
C PHE A 68 0.93 3.28 15.55
N LYS A 69 0.26 4.43 15.51
CA LYS A 69 -0.71 4.86 16.52
C LYS A 69 -1.87 3.84 16.58
N PRO A 70 -2.53 3.66 17.74
CA PRO A 70 -3.53 2.60 17.92
C PRO A 70 -4.65 2.58 16.87
N VAL A 71 -5.22 3.74 16.53
CA VAL A 71 -6.30 3.84 15.52
C VAL A 71 -5.79 3.50 14.13
N ALA A 72 -4.66 4.08 13.73
CA ALA A 72 -4.03 3.79 12.43
C ALA A 72 -3.67 2.31 12.31
N ARG A 73 -3.21 1.68 13.40
CA ARG A 73 -2.90 0.25 13.44
C ARG A 73 -4.15 -0.60 13.21
N ALA A 74 -5.23 -0.32 13.93
CA ALA A 74 -6.48 -1.08 13.80
C ALA A 74 -7.02 -1.00 12.36
N TRP A 75 -6.97 0.19 11.76
CA TRP A 75 -7.32 0.38 10.35
C TRP A 75 -6.40 -0.39 9.40
N GLY A 76 -5.08 -0.24 9.55
CA GLY A 76 -4.10 -0.92 8.72
C GLY A 76 -4.22 -2.46 8.79
N GLU A 77 -4.46 -3.01 9.98
CA GLU A 77 -4.72 -4.44 10.17
C GLU A 77 -6.01 -4.89 9.46
N TRP A 78 -7.07 -4.09 9.50
CA TRP A 78 -8.31 -4.39 8.79
C TRP A 78 -8.10 -4.38 7.26
N VAL A 79 -7.42 -3.37 6.71
CA VAL A 79 -7.14 -3.28 5.26
C VAL A 79 -6.26 -4.45 4.81
N ALA A 80 -5.19 -4.78 5.54
CA ALA A 80 -4.31 -5.90 5.22
C ALA A 80 -5.00 -7.26 5.28
N ARG A 81 -6.05 -7.39 6.11
CA ARG A 81 -6.84 -8.62 6.27
C ARG A 81 -7.91 -8.80 5.21
N ASN A 82 -8.47 -7.71 4.70
CA ASN A 82 -9.75 -7.76 3.98
C ASN A 82 -9.69 -7.16 2.57
N VAL A 83 -8.77 -6.23 2.30
CA VAL A 83 -8.75 -5.46 1.05
C VAL A 83 -7.56 -5.84 0.18
N ILE A 84 -6.38 -6.04 0.79
CA ILE A 84 -5.13 -6.24 0.05
C ILE A 84 -4.53 -7.60 0.41
N PRO A 85 -4.40 -8.54 -0.54
CA PRO A 85 -3.79 -9.83 -0.27
C PRO A 85 -2.27 -9.66 -0.09
N LEU A 86 -1.84 -9.42 1.15
CA LEU A 86 -0.43 -9.31 1.50
C LEU A 86 0.07 -10.65 2.07
N GLY A 87 1.29 -11.06 1.71
CA GLY A 87 1.97 -12.22 2.33
C GLY A 87 2.64 -11.90 3.67
N ASN A 88 3.04 -10.63 3.88
CA ASN A 88 3.64 -10.14 5.12
C ASN A 88 2.84 -8.97 5.68
N TRP A 89 2.46 -9.07 6.96
CA TRP A 89 1.53 -8.17 7.63
C TRP A 89 2.22 -7.33 8.72
N SER A 90 3.51 -7.59 8.96
CA SER A 90 4.31 -6.81 9.90
C SER A 90 4.74 -5.45 9.32
N GLU A 91 4.72 -5.32 8.00
CA GLU A 91 5.13 -4.14 7.25
C GLU A 91 3.97 -3.62 6.41
N TYR A 92 3.76 -2.30 6.46
CA TYR A 92 2.72 -1.63 5.71
C TYR A 92 3.36 -0.77 4.62
N GLN A 93 2.92 -0.94 3.37
CA GLN A 93 3.40 -0.12 2.26
C GLN A 93 2.66 1.20 2.21
N LEU A 94 3.36 2.27 1.82
CA LEU A 94 2.79 3.60 1.72
C LEU A 94 1.58 3.66 0.77
N GLU A 95 1.65 2.97 -0.37
CA GLU A 95 0.53 2.87 -1.32
C GLU A 95 -0.76 2.36 -0.67
N ASN A 96 -0.63 1.46 0.31
CA ASN A 96 -1.77 0.93 1.04
C ASN A 96 -2.31 1.91 2.09
N ALA A 97 -1.52 2.89 2.50
CA ALA A 97 -1.86 3.85 3.53
C ALA A 97 -2.55 5.11 2.99
N VAL A 98 -2.46 5.32 1.67
CA VAL A 98 -3.11 6.43 0.96
C VAL A 98 -4.47 6.00 0.38
N LEU A 99 -4.82 4.71 0.52
CA LEU A 99 -6.17 4.17 0.31
C LEU A 99 -7.17 4.66 1.37
#